data_AF-A0A7S4P8I9-F1
#
_entry.id   AF-A0A7S4P8I9-F1
#
_cell.length_a   1.000
_cell.length_b   1.000
_cell.length_c   1.000
_cell.angle_alpha   90.00
_cell.angle_beta   90.00
_cell.angle_gamma   90.00
#
_symmetry.space_group_name_H-M   'P 1'
#
loop_
_entity.id
_entity.type
_entity.pdbx_description
1 polymer ?
#
loop_
_entity_poly.entity_id
_entity_poly.type
_entity_poly.pdbx_seq_one_letter_code
_entity_poly.pdbx_strand_id
1 'polypeptide(L)'
;WFVGFVGLFVVASLIYCYYFERIVFCVVICMPLSLISSYYLRRQCALLPPRLFSPGPFSPPCSTLLFFVQFSSFSAVMSVDRKRKFDANKEDTPQKRPTEKTRCKWALEDPLMLEYHDKEWGVAIFDDQKLFELLTLEGAQAGLSWKTILHKRENYRIAFDYFNIDKIAKYQQNKIDDLLQDKGIVRNKLKVRSVVKNAQAVQQIQKEFGSFSDFIWQYVQKQKETEEHEVSNQKEDEEEITGKKRGRKSSSSSSSSSSPHPPSSSFPVPSPSSNAYLPSTSPLSNNLSKELKKRGFGFVGSTIVQSFLQAGGMINGHVGVCEMRERGEGTGKEKDKVKDEGRGETRREKRRKKES
;
A
#
# COMPACT_ATOMS: atom_id res chain seq x y z
N TRP A 1 -46.97 23.94 18.34
CA TRP A 1 -47.33 22.95 19.36
C TRP A 1 -46.94 21.51 18.97
N PHE A 2 -47.31 20.99 17.80
CA PHE A 2 -46.97 19.62 17.38
C PHE A 2 -45.44 19.35 17.22
N VAL A 3 -44.68 20.30 16.66
CA VAL A 3 -43.22 20.18 16.46
C VAL A 3 -42.44 20.21 17.79
N GLY A 4 -42.93 20.95 18.78
CA GLY A 4 -42.29 21.03 20.11
C GLY A 4 -42.45 19.75 20.92
N PHE A 5 -43.58 19.06 20.77
CA PHE A 5 -43.86 17.81 21.50
C PHE A 5 -43.02 16.63 20.98
N VAL A 6 -42.82 16.55 19.65
CA VAL A 6 -41.95 15.55 19.02
C VAL A 6 -40.48 15.77 19.42
N GLY A 7 -40.02 17.02 19.49
CA GLY A 7 -38.67 17.34 19.94
C GLY A 7 -38.39 16.91 21.39
N LEU A 8 -39.33 17.14 22.31
CA LEU A 8 -39.18 16.75 23.71
C LEU A 8 -39.14 15.22 23.87
N PHE A 9 -39.91 14.48 23.06
CA PHE A 9 -39.96 13.02 23.10
C PHE A 9 -38.66 12.39 22.59
N VAL A 10 -38.05 12.96 21.55
CA VAL A 10 -36.74 12.50 21.03
C VAL A 10 -35.63 12.74 22.05
N VAL A 11 -35.60 13.92 22.69
CA VAL A 11 -34.59 14.23 23.71
C VAL A 11 -34.76 13.33 24.94
N ALA A 12 -35.99 13.10 25.41
CA ALA A 12 -36.25 12.18 26.51
C ALA A 12 -35.84 10.73 26.18
N SER A 13 -36.09 10.28 24.94
CA SER A 13 -35.70 8.93 24.48
C SER A 13 -34.18 8.76 24.41
N LEU A 14 -33.45 9.78 23.96
CA LEU A 14 -31.98 9.75 23.91
C LEU A 14 -31.36 9.76 25.32
N ILE A 15 -31.93 10.54 26.24
CA ILE A 15 -31.52 10.54 27.66
C ILE A 15 -31.77 9.17 28.27
N TYR A 16 -32.96 8.58 28.06
CA TYR A 16 -33.28 7.26 28.59
C TYR A 16 -32.34 6.18 28.03
N CYS A 17 -32.03 6.23 26.73
CA CYS A 17 -31.08 5.29 26.10
C CYS A 17 -29.66 5.43 26.68
N TYR A 18 -29.19 6.67 26.90
CA TYR A 18 -27.89 6.94 27.50
C TYR A 18 -27.77 6.44 28.94
N TYR A 19 -28.81 6.65 29.77
CA TYR A 19 -28.82 6.15 31.14
C TYR A 19 -29.00 4.62 31.19
N PHE A 20 -29.78 4.04 30.28
CA PHE A 20 -29.98 2.59 30.18
C PHE A 20 -28.67 1.86 29.85
N GLU A 21 -27.89 2.34 28.87
CA GLU A 21 -26.59 1.72 28.55
C GLU A 21 -25.60 1.78 29.73
N ARG A 22 -25.57 2.90 30.48
CA ARG A 22 -24.70 3.01 31.66
C ARG A 22 -25.14 2.13 32.84
N ILE A 23 -26.44 1.95 33.04
CA ILE A 23 -26.96 1.07 34.09
C ILE A 23 -26.66 -0.40 33.73
N VAL A 24 -26.85 -0.80 32.47
CA VAL A 24 -26.51 -2.15 32.01
C VAL A 24 -25.01 -2.42 32.15
N PHE A 25 -24.14 -1.47 31.80
CA PHE A 25 -22.69 -1.62 31.98
C PHE A 25 -22.29 -1.77 33.46
N CYS A 26 -22.85 -0.97 34.36
CA CYS A 26 -22.54 -1.06 35.79
C CYS A 26 -23.09 -2.34 36.45
N VAL A 27 -24.32 -2.76 36.13
CA VAL A 27 -24.97 -3.88 36.83
C VAL A 27 -24.60 -5.24 36.20
N VAL A 28 -24.51 -5.32 34.87
CA VAL A 28 -24.28 -6.60 34.18
C VAL A 28 -22.79 -6.92 34.02
N ILE A 29 -21.91 -5.92 33.95
CA ILE A 29 -20.47 -6.16 33.73
C ILE A 29 -19.66 -5.98 35.03
N CYS A 30 -19.83 -4.86 35.74
CA CYS A 30 -18.99 -4.59 36.93
C CYS A 30 -19.39 -5.44 38.15
N MET A 31 -20.67 -5.74 38.33
CA MET A 31 -21.14 -6.52 39.48
C MET A 31 -20.63 -7.98 39.49
N PRO A 32 -20.70 -8.76 38.40
CA PRO A 32 -20.16 -10.12 38.39
C PRO A 32 -18.63 -10.16 38.51
N LEU A 33 -17.89 -9.17 38.00
CA LEU A 33 -16.43 -9.11 38.15
C LEU A 33 -15.99 -8.93 39.61
N SER A 34 -16.74 -8.16 40.40
CA SER A 34 -16.48 -8.00 41.84
C SER A 34 -16.75 -9.29 42.64
N LEU A 35 -17.79 -10.04 42.28
CA LEU A 35 -18.11 -11.34 42.89
C LEU A 35 -17.08 -12.42 42.52
N ILE A 36 -16.62 -12.44 41.26
CA ILE A 36 -15.56 -13.35 40.80
C ILE A 36 -14.25 -13.05 41.53
N SER A 37 -13.87 -11.78 41.69
CA SER A 37 -12.68 -11.38 42.44
C SER A 37 -12.76 -11.80 43.93
N SER A 38 -13.92 -11.63 44.56
CA SER A 38 -14.15 -12.07 45.95
C SER A 38 -14.08 -13.60 46.12
N TYR A 39 -14.61 -14.35 45.14
CA TYR A 39 -14.51 -15.81 45.10
C TYR A 39 -13.06 -16.30 44.95
N TYR A 40 -12.28 -15.69 44.07
CA TYR A 40 -10.86 -16.03 43.89
C TYR A 40 -10.00 -15.71 45.13
N LEU A 41 -10.24 -14.57 45.79
CA LEU A 41 -9.54 -14.23 47.03
C LEU A 41 -9.86 -15.21 48.16
N ARG A 42 -11.14 -15.62 48.33
CA ARG A 42 -11.51 -16.65 49.32
C ARG A 42 -10.88 -18.01 49.02
N ARG A 43 -10.78 -18.39 47.74
CA ARG A 43 -10.19 -19.66 47.32
C ARG A 43 -8.67 -19.70 47.52
N GLN A 44 -7.96 -18.59 47.36
CA GLN A 44 -6.52 -18.51 47.63
C GLN A 44 -6.21 -18.58 49.14
N CYS A 45 -7.03 -18.01 50.01
CA CYS A 45 -6.86 -18.15 51.46
C CYS A 45 -7.09 -19.59 51.96
N ALA A 46 -7.87 -20.42 51.25
CA ALA A 46 -8.19 -21.79 51.63
C ALA A 46 -7.10 -22.83 51.26
N LEU A 47 -6.05 -22.43 50.53
CA LEU A 47 -4.97 -23.33 50.06
C LEU A 47 -3.64 -23.15 50.82
N LEU A 48 -3.61 -22.32 51.86
CA LEU A 48 -2.41 -22.11 52.67
C LEU A 48 -2.37 -23.11 53.85
N PRO A 49 -1.25 -23.83 54.06
CA PRO A 49 -1.12 -24.81 55.13
C PRO A 49 -1.15 -24.14 56.52
N PRO A 50 -1.70 -24.79 57.56
CA PRO A 50 -1.92 -24.17 58.86
C PRO A 50 -0.64 -24.28 59.69
N ARG A 51 0.37 -23.44 59.45
CA ARG A 51 1.47 -23.25 60.41
C ARG A 51 1.99 -21.82 60.39
N LEU A 52 2.11 -21.27 61.60
CA LEU A 52 2.62 -19.94 61.98
C LEU A 52 1.58 -18.83 62.11
N PHE A 53 0.67 -18.96 63.09
CA PHE A 53 0.18 -17.80 63.83
C PHE A 53 0.01 -18.19 65.31
N SER A 54 0.94 -17.70 66.14
CA SER A 54 0.75 -17.62 67.59
C SER A 54 -0.06 -16.35 67.88
N PRO A 55 -1.10 -16.37 68.74
CA PRO A 55 -1.94 -15.21 68.97
C PRO A 55 -1.27 -14.27 69.99
N GLY A 56 -0.82 -13.10 69.53
CA GLY A 56 -0.59 -11.95 70.41
C GLY A 56 -1.92 -11.28 70.74
N PRO A 57 -2.10 -10.73 71.96
CA PRO A 57 -3.32 -10.01 72.31
C PRO A 57 -3.32 -8.69 71.54
N PHE A 58 -4.49 -8.27 71.06
CA PHE A 58 -4.74 -7.09 70.21
C PHE A 58 -4.55 -7.31 68.70
N SER A 59 -5.49 -8.03 68.09
CA SER A 59 -5.82 -7.87 66.67
C SER A 59 -7.31 -7.48 66.52
N PRO A 60 -7.65 -6.42 65.76
CA PRO A 60 -9.03 -6.07 65.46
C PRO A 60 -9.62 -7.03 64.41
N PRO A 61 -10.96 -7.21 64.36
CA PRO A 61 -11.60 -8.15 63.45
C PRO A 61 -11.28 -7.83 61.97
N CYS A 62 -11.03 -8.90 61.22
CA CYS A 62 -10.62 -8.95 59.81
C CYS A 62 -11.60 -8.27 58.82
N SER A 63 -12.77 -7.80 59.27
CA SER A 63 -13.70 -6.99 58.48
C SER A 63 -13.24 -5.54 58.27
N THR A 64 -12.30 -5.05 59.07
CA THR A 64 -11.84 -3.64 59.03
C THR A 64 -10.74 -3.40 57.99
N LEU A 65 -10.00 -4.45 57.59
CA LEU A 65 -8.93 -4.38 56.59
C LEU A 65 -9.42 -4.34 55.14
N LEU A 66 -10.67 -4.72 54.88
CA LEU A 66 -11.30 -4.59 53.55
C LEU A 66 -11.92 -3.21 53.30
N PHE A 67 -12.18 -2.41 54.34
CA PHE A 67 -12.65 -1.03 54.19
C PHE A 67 -11.50 -0.03 53.98
N PHE A 68 -10.28 -0.31 54.48
CA PHE A 68 -9.12 0.58 54.32
C PHE A 68 -8.46 0.52 52.93
N VAL A 69 -8.66 -0.55 52.15
CA VAL A 69 -8.12 -0.65 50.77
C VAL A 69 -9.04 0.02 49.73
N GLN A 70 -10.33 0.20 50.04
CA GLN A 70 -11.29 0.89 49.15
C GLN A 70 -11.28 2.42 49.32
N PHE A 71 -10.92 2.95 50.49
CA PHE A 71 -10.91 4.41 50.73
C PHE A 71 -9.60 5.11 50.31
N SER A 72 -8.47 4.40 50.24
CA SER A 72 -7.21 4.97 49.74
C SER A 72 -7.19 5.18 48.22
N SER A 73 -8.05 4.48 47.47
CA SER A 73 -8.22 4.69 46.02
C SER A 73 -9.10 5.89 45.66
N PHE A 74 -9.92 6.41 46.58
CA PHE A 74 -10.80 7.56 46.30
C PHE A 74 -10.12 8.92 46.57
N SER A 75 -9.17 8.99 47.50
CA SER A 75 -8.35 10.20 47.71
C SER A 75 -7.28 10.42 46.64
N ALA A 76 -6.76 9.36 46.02
CA ALA A 76 -5.80 9.49 44.91
C ALA A 76 -6.47 10.04 43.63
N VAL A 77 -7.75 9.73 43.40
CA VAL A 77 -8.50 10.19 42.22
C VAL A 77 -8.90 11.67 42.31
N MET A 78 -9.16 12.20 43.52
CA MET A 78 -9.53 13.62 43.69
C MET A 78 -8.33 14.57 43.84
N SER A 79 -7.11 14.04 44.04
CA SER A 79 -5.90 14.88 44.16
C SER A 79 -5.17 15.14 42.83
N VAL A 80 -5.58 14.47 41.74
CA VAL A 80 -5.10 14.75 40.37
C VAL A 80 -5.85 15.94 39.72
N ASP A 81 -7.03 16.31 40.25
CA ASP A 81 -7.87 17.35 39.62
C ASP A 81 -7.62 18.79 40.09
N ARG A 82 -6.75 19.03 41.09
CA ARG A 82 -6.35 20.40 41.48
C ARG A 82 -5.12 20.92 40.71
N LYS A 83 -4.33 20.04 40.07
CA LYS A 83 -3.19 20.45 39.24
C LYS A 83 -3.56 20.72 37.77
N ARG A 84 -4.84 20.59 37.40
CA ARG A 84 -5.38 20.92 36.06
C ARG A 84 -5.94 22.33 35.93
N LYS A 85 -5.98 23.13 37.00
CA LYS A 85 -6.54 24.50 36.97
C LYS A 85 -5.52 25.64 37.00
N PHE A 86 -4.21 25.34 36.96
CA PHE A 86 -3.16 26.36 36.90
C PHE A 86 -2.34 26.39 35.59
N ASP A 87 -2.58 25.45 34.67
CA ASP A 87 -1.95 25.46 33.33
C ASP A 87 -2.93 25.92 32.23
N ALA A 88 -4.00 26.64 32.59
CA ALA A 88 -5.01 27.15 31.65
C ALA A 88 -4.68 28.54 31.07
N ASN A 89 -3.39 28.89 30.97
CA ASN A 89 -2.96 30.13 30.31
C ASN A 89 -1.58 30.00 29.67
N LYS A 90 -1.37 28.91 28.94
CA LYS A 90 -0.31 28.83 27.94
C LYS A 90 -1.02 28.70 26.60
N GLU A 91 -0.82 29.68 25.73
CA GLU A 91 -1.29 29.67 24.36
C GLU A 91 -1.04 28.30 23.75
N ASP A 92 -2.13 27.58 23.47
CA ASP A 92 -2.11 26.35 22.69
C ASP A 92 -1.70 26.74 21.28
N THR A 93 -0.39 26.81 21.06
CA THR A 93 0.16 26.65 19.71
C THR A 93 -0.32 25.28 19.25
N PRO A 94 -0.91 25.12 18.04
CA PRO A 94 -1.47 23.83 17.64
C PRO A 94 -0.38 22.75 17.69
N GLN A 95 -0.38 21.93 18.74
CA GLN A 95 0.50 20.78 18.81
C GLN A 95 0.04 19.81 17.72
N LYS A 96 0.89 19.69 16.70
CA LYS A 96 0.73 18.77 15.57
C LYS A 96 0.47 17.38 16.14
N ARG A 97 -0.77 16.89 15.98
CA ARG A 97 -1.14 15.48 16.22
C ARG A 97 -0.09 14.57 15.56
N PRO A 98 0.19 13.37 16.12
CA PRO A 98 1.13 12.42 15.54
C PRO A 98 0.83 12.32 14.05
N THR A 99 1.83 12.62 13.22
CA THR A 99 1.68 12.92 11.80
C THR A 99 0.77 11.90 11.12
N GLU A 100 -0.47 12.30 10.85
CA GLU A 100 -1.36 11.55 9.98
C GLU A 100 -0.66 11.46 8.64
N LYS A 101 -0.23 10.25 8.32
CA LYS A 101 0.63 9.99 7.18
C LYS A 101 -0.02 10.53 5.91
N THR A 102 0.61 11.49 5.23
CA THR A 102 0.01 12.08 4.03
C THR A 102 0.06 11.08 2.87
N ARG A 103 -1.10 10.87 2.24
CA ARG A 103 -1.31 9.92 1.13
C ARG A 103 -1.98 10.61 -0.03
N CYS A 104 -1.91 9.99 -1.21
CA CYS A 104 -2.76 10.39 -2.33
C CYS A 104 -4.24 10.28 -1.92
N LYS A 105 -5.03 11.32 -2.20
CA LYS A 105 -6.43 11.40 -1.72
C LYS A 105 -7.28 10.22 -2.19
N TRP A 106 -7.05 9.75 -3.42
CA TRP A 106 -7.77 8.64 -4.02
C TRP A 106 -7.60 7.30 -3.28
N ALA A 107 -6.56 7.17 -2.44
CA ALA A 107 -6.28 5.93 -1.71
C ALA A 107 -7.03 5.83 -0.37
N LEU A 108 -7.59 6.93 0.14
CA LEU A 108 -8.04 7.02 1.54
C LEU A 108 -9.44 6.44 1.80
N GLU A 109 -10.26 6.27 0.77
CA GLU A 109 -11.68 5.91 0.92
C GLU A 109 -11.92 4.41 1.18
N ASP A 110 -10.92 3.56 0.98
CA ASP A 110 -11.07 2.11 1.04
C ASP A 110 -9.79 1.44 1.57
N PRO A 111 -9.87 0.57 2.59
CA PRO A 111 -8.67 -0.06 3.16
C PRO A 111 -7.83 -0.84 2.15
N LEU A 112 -8.48 -1.52 1.18
CA LEU A 112 -7.78 -2.27 0.15
C LEU A 112 -7.08 -1.33 -0.86
N MET A 113 -7.70 -0.18 -1.18
CA MET A 113 -7.06 0.85 -1.99
C MET A 113 -5.84 1.47 -1.28
N LEU A 114 -5.94 1.70 0.02
CA LEU A 114 -4.83 2.22 0.83
C LEU A 114 -3.67 1.22 0.87
N GLU A 115 -3.96 -0.06 1.07
CA GLU A 115 -2.94 -1.12 1.05
C GLU A 115 -2.26 -1.22 -0.31
N TYR A 116 -3.04 -1.22 -1.40
CA TYR A 116 -2.52 -1.21 -2.77
C TYR A 116 -1.62 0.01 -3.02
N HIS A 117 -2.06 1.20 -2.60
CA HIS A 117 -1.27 2.43 -2.71
C HIS A 117 0.07 2.33 -1.95
N ASP A 118 0.05 1.84 -0.72
CA ASP A 118 1.23 1.85 0.17
C ASP A 118 2.26 0.75 -0.16
N LYS A 119 1.81 -0.36 -0.76
CA LYS A 119 2.64 -1.56 -0.98
C LYS A 119 2.92 -1.89 -2.44
N GLU A 120 2.05 -1.47 -3.37
CA GLU A 120 2.09 -1.95 -4.75
C GLU A 120 2.22 -0.80 -5.76
N TRP A 121 1.42 0.25 -5.63
CA TRP A 121 1.33 1.29 -6.66
C TRP A 121 2.58 2.19 -6.70
N GLY A 122 3.20 2.28 -7.88
CA GLY A 122 4.43 3.04 -8.10
C GLY A 122 5.70 2.26 -7.74
N VAL A 123 5.59 1.00 -7.30
CA VAL A 123 6.73 0.12 -7.08
C VAL A 123 7.13 -0.52 -8.41
N ALA A 124 8.42 -0.46 -8.75
CA ALA A 124 8.92 -0.97 -10.01
C ALA A 124 8.72 -2.50 -10.15
N ILE A 125 8.00 -2.91 -11.20
CA ILE A 125 7.74 -4.32 -11.51
C ILE A 125 8.63 -4.75 -12.68
N PHE A 126 9.35 -5.85 -12.50
CA PHE A 126 10.26 -6.44 -13.52
C PHE A 126 9.88 -7.88 -13.91
N ASP A 127 8.78 -8.40 -13.37
CA ASP A 127 8.30 -9.75 -13.66
C ASP A 127 7.24 -9.69 -14.77
N ASP A 128 7.45 -10.46 -15.85
CA ASP A 128 6.57 -10.48 -17.03
C ASP A 128 5.13 -10.80 -16.68
N GLN A 129 4.91 -11.80 -15.82
CA GLN A 129 3.58 -12.26 -15.46
C GLN A 129 2.84 -11.21 -14.63
N LYS A 130 3.52 -10.56 -13.68
CA LYS A 130 2.97 -9.44 -12.91
C LYS A 130 2.67 -8.21 -13.77
N LEU A 131 3.54 -7.87 -14.72
CA LEU A 131 3.28 -6.79 -15.67
C LEU A 131 2.08 -7.12 -16.57
N PHE A 132 1.97 -8.36 -17.02
CA PHE A 132 0.84 -8.83 -17.81
C PHE A 132 -0.48 -8.83 -17.01
N GLU A 133 -0.46 -9.27 -15.76
CA GLU A 133 -1.57 -9.16 -14.80
C GLU A 133 -2.00 -7.70 -14.67
N LEU A 134 -1.06 -6.80 -14.34
CA LEU A 134 -1.36 -5.38 -14.15
C LEU A 134 -1.97 -4.76 -15.40
N LEU A 135 -1.36 -4.95 -16.57
CA LEU A 135 -1.87 -4.41 -17.83
C LEU A 135 -3.29 -4.93 -18.15
N THR A 136 -3.55 -6.20 -17.85
CA THR A 136 -4.87 -6.80 -18.04
C THR A 136 -5.92 -6.18 -17.12
N LEU A 137 -5.58 -5.97 -15.84
CA LEU A 137 -6.49 -5.35 -14.87
C LEU A 137 -6.77 -3.88 -15.20
N GLU A 138 -5.75 -3.14 -15.64
CA GLU A 138 -5.90 -1.77 -16.14
C GLU A 138 -6.82 -1.72 -17.37
N GLY A 139 -6.68 -2.68 -18.29
CA GLY A 139 -7.62 -2.84 -19.41
C GLY A 139 -9.05 -3.17 -18.98
N ALA A 140 -9.21 -3.97 -17.92
CA ALA A 140 -10.50 -4.31 -17.35
C ALA A 140 -11.21 -3.11 -16.70
N GLN A 141 -10.46 -2.12 -16.23
CA GLN A 141 -10.99 -0.90 -15.61
C GLN A 141 -11.80 -0.01 -16.57
N ALA A 142 -11.61 -0.09 -17.90
CA ALA A 142 -12.27 0.82 -18.85
C ALA A 142 -13.80 0.91 -18.64
N GLY A 143 -14.31 2.07 -18.19
CA GLY A 143 -15.72 2.29 -17.86
C GLY A 143 -16.14 1.92 -16.42
N LEU A 144 -15.19 1.67 -15.52
CA LEU A 144 -15.39 1.28 -14.11
C LEU A 144 -14.37 2.02 -13.21
N SER A 145 -14.56 1.93 -11.89
CA SER A 145 -13.57 2.41 -10.92
C SER A 145 -12.47 1.36 -10.68
N TRP A 146 -11.23 1.81 -10.40
CA TRP A 146 -10.15 0.89 -10.01
C TRP A 146 -10.50 0.08 -8.76
N LYS A 147 -11.18 0.69 -7.78
CA LYS A 147 -11.72 -0.01 -6.60
C LYS A 147 -12.53 -1.26 -6.98
N THR A 148 -13.37 -1.18 -8.02
CA THR A 148 -14.15 -2.33 -8.50
C THR A 148 -13.26 -3.45 -9.02
N ILE A 149 -12.19 -3.12 -9.75
CA ILE A 149 -11.25 -4.10 -10.30
C ILE A 149 -10.40 -4.70 -9.18
N LEU A 150 -9.91 -3.88 -8.26
CA LEU A 150 -9.05 -4.32 -7.17
C LEU A 150 -9.77 -5.32 -6.25
N HIS A 151 -11.05 -5.07 -5.92
CA HIS A 151 -11.89 -6.02 -5.17
C HIS A 151 -12.21 -7.31 -5.95
N LYS A 152 -12.10 -7.30 -7.28
CA LYS A 152 -12.25 -8.48 -8.13
C LYS A 152 -10.92 -9.18 -8.45
N ARG A 153 -9.79 -8.61 -8.06
CA ARG A 153 -8.45 -9.04 -8.50
C ARG A 153 -8.19 -10.53 -8.23
N GLU A 154 -8.57 -11.04 -7.06
CA GLU A 154 -8.36 -12.46 -6.75
C GLU A 154 -9.22 -13.38 -7.62
N ASN A 155 -10.47 -12.99 -7.89
CA ASN A 155 -11.32 -13.72 -8.84
C ASN A 155 -10.70 -13.71 -10.24
N TYR A 156 -10.13 -12.58 -10.67
CA TYR A 156 -9.40 -12.50 -11.93
C TYR A 156 -8.21 -13.46 -11.97
N ARG A 157 -7.41 -13.51 -10.92
CA ARG A 157 -6.29 -14.46 -10.83
C ARG A 157 -6.77 -15.89 -10.98
N ILE A 158 -7.77 -16.30 -10.23
CA ILE A 158 -8.32 -17.66 -10.32
C ILE A 158 -8.89 -17.94 -11.73
N ALA A 159 -9.71 -17.03 -12.25
CA ALA A 159 -10.37 -17.18 -13.56
C ALA A 159 -9.36 -17.31 -14.72
N PHE A 160 -8.30 -16.51 -14.67
CA PHE A 160 -7.25 -16.44 -15.68
C PHE A 160 -5.99 -17.25 -15.32
N ASP A 161 -6.11 -18.36 -14.60
CA ASP A 161 -4.98 -19.28 -14.33
C ASP A 161 -3.73 -18.58 -13.74
N TYR A 162 -3.96 -17.68 -12.78
CA TYR A 162 -2.99 -16.79 -12.14
C TYR A 162 -2.19 -15.95 -13.12
N PHE A 163 -2.81 -15.55 -14.22
CA PHE A 163 -2.20 -14.78 -15.31
C PHE A 163 -1.04 -15.50 -16.00
N ASN A 164 -0.99 -16.83 -15.95
CA ASN A 164 0.03 -17.59 -16.68
C ASN A 164 -0.12 -17.35 -18.19
N ILE A 165 0.85 -16.64 -18.76
CA ILE A 165 0.84 -16.17 -20.15
C ILE A 165 0.69 -17.34 -21.13
N ASP A 166 1.43 -18.44 -20.91
CA ASP A 166 1.42 -19.60 -21.80
C ASP A 166 0.10 -20.36 -21.82
N LYS A 167 -0.59 -20.43 -20.67
CA LYS A 167 -1.92 -21.03 -20.58
C LYS A 167 -2.97 -20.15 -21.27
N ILE A 168 -2.97 -18.86 -20.93
CA ILE A 168 -3.95 -17.90 -21.47
C ILE A 168 -3.84 -17.79 -22.99
N ALA A 169 -2.62 -17.76 -23.54
CA ALA A 169 -2.40 -17.66 -24.98
C ALA A 169 -3.04 -18.81 -25.78
N LYS A 170 -3.32 -19.95 -25.11
CA LYS A 170 -3.91 -21.16 -25.69
C LYS A 170 -5.40 -21.33 -25.38
N TYR A 171 -6.04 -20.37 -24.68
CA TYR A 171 -7.46 -20.44 -24.39
C TYR A 171 -8.30 -20.56 -25.65
N GLN A 172 -9.21 -21.53 -25.63
CA GLN A 172 -10.16 -21.79 -26.70
C GLN A 172 -11.53 -21.17 -26.36
N GLN A 173 -12.46 -21.22 -27.33
CA GLN A 173 -13.77 -20.57 -27.20
C GLN A 173 -14.58 -21.08 -25.99
N ASN A 174 -14.48 -22.36 -25.64
CA ASN A 174 -15.11 -22.93 -24.44
C ASN A 174 -14.67 -22.22 -23.15
N LYS A 175 -13.37 -22.01 -22.93
CA LYS A 175 -12.86 -21.28 -21.77
C LYS A 175 -13.33 -19.83 -21.76
N ILE A 176 -13.46 -19.21 -22.94
CA ILE A 176 -14.02 -17.85 -23.06
C ILE A 176 -15.49 -17.81 -22.65
N ASP A 177 -16.27 -18.81 -23.06
CA ASP A 177 -17.68 -18.92 -22.70
C ASP A 177 -17.87 -19.13 -21.20
N ASP A 178 -17.03 -19.96 -20.57
CA ASP A 178 -16.99 -20.15 -19.11
C ASP A 178 -16.70 -18.83 -18.37
N LEU A 179 -15.67 -18.10 -18.82
CA LEU A 179 -15.29 -16.80 -18.26
C LEU A 179 -16.42 -15.77 -18.36
N LEU A 180 -17.23 -15.83 -19.43
CA LEU A 180 -18.37 -14.93 -19.60
C LEU A 180 -19.54 -15.25 -18.66
N GLN A 181 -19.55 -16.43 -18.04
CA GLN A 181 -20.52 -16.77 -16.98
C GLN A 181 -20.03 -16.39 -15.57
N ASP A 182 -18.72 -16.21 -15.39
CA ASP A 182 -18.13 -15.92 -14.08
C ASP A 182 -18.49 -14.50 -13.57
N LYS A 183 -19.32 -14.45 -12.52
CA LYS A 183 -19.75 -13.21 -11.86
C LYS A 183 -18.63 -12.54 -11.05
N GLY A 184 -17.56 -13.27 -10.75
CA GLY A 184 -16.37 -12.81 -10.06
C GLY A 184 -15.60 -11.75 -10.84
N ILE A 185 -15.67 -11.78 -12.17
CA ILE A 185 -14.96 -10.85 -13.08
C ILE A 185 -15.90 -9.90 -13.83
N VAL A 186 -15.36 -9.01 -14.66
CA VAL A 186 -16.15 -8.17 -15.58
C VAL A 186 -16.46 -8.96 -16.85
N ARG A 187 -17.73 -9.38 -16.98
CA ARG A 187 -18.26 -10.23 -18.06
C ARG A 187 -18.48 -9.48 -19.38
N ASN A 188 -17.43 -8.85 -19.90
CA ASN A 188 -17.45 -8.18 -21.19
C ASN A 188 -16.69 -9.01 -22.24
N LYS A 189 -17.39 -9.39 -23.31
CA LYS A 189 -16.86 -10.24 -24.39
C LYS A 189 -15.61 -9.70 -25.05
N LEU A 190 -15.51 -8.39 -25.26
CA LEU A 190 -14.34 -7.78 -25.88
C LEU A 190 -13.13 -7.79 -24.92
N LYS A 191 -13.35 -7.45 -23.64
CA LYS A 191 -12.31 -7.46 -22.61
C LYS A 191 -11.74 -8.86 -22.36
N VAL A 192 -12.61 -9.88 -22.23
CA VAL A 192 -12.15 -11.27 -22.01
C VAL A 192 -11.32 -11.76 -23.19
N ARG A 193 -11.78 -11.50 -24.42
CA ARG A 193 -11.05 -11.90 -25.63
C ARG A 193 -9.74 -11.15 -25.82
N SER A 194 -9.64 -9.90 -25.39
CA SER A 194 -8.37 -9.17 -25.47
C SER A 194 -7.31 -9.77 -24.56
N VAL A 195 -7.66 -10.38 -23.42
CA VAL A 195 -6.65 -11.01 -22.54
C VAL A 195 -5.89 -12.11 -23.28
N VAL A 196 -6.57 -12.93 -24.07
CA VAL A 196 -5.94 -13.98 -24.90
C VAL A 196 -5.05 -13.38 -25.97
N LYS A 197 -5.54 -12.37 -26.71
CA LYS A 197 -4.74 -11.66 -27.73
C LYS A 197 -3.50 -11.00 -27.12
N ASN A 198 -3.65 -10.40 -25.95
CA ASN A 198 -2.55 -9.76 -25.23
C ASN A 198 -1.51 -10.80 -24.79
N ALA A 199 -1.92 -11.96 -24.29
CA ALA A 199 -0.98 -13.04 -23.93
C ALA A 199 -0.20 -13.54 -25.15
N GLN A 200 -0.87 -13.71 -26.29
CA GLN A 200 -0.21 -14.08 -27.55
C GLN A 200 0.78 -13.01 -28.01
N ALA A 201 0.42 -11.73 -27.91
CA ALA A 201 1.31 -10.62 -28.24
C ALA A 201 2.52 -10.53 -27.29
N VAL A 202 2.32 -10.81 -26.00
CA VAL A 202 3.42 -10.94 -25.02
C VAL A 202 4.37 -12.06 -25.42
N GLN A 203 3.89 -13.24 -25.82
CA GLN A 203 4.76 -14.32 -26.29
C GLN A 203 5.60 -13.92 -27.50
N GLN A 204 5.07 -13.09 -28.41
CA GLN A 204 5.87 -12.58 -29.53
C GLN A 204 6.93 -11.58 -29.06
N ILE A 205 6.59 -10.69 -28.13
CA ILE A 205 7.58 -9.80 -27.51
C ILE A 205 8.68 -10.59 -26.80
N GLN A 206 8.34 -11.64 -26.06
CA GLN A 206 9.32 -12.50 -25.38
C GLN A 206 10.28 -13.17 -26.36
N LYS A 207 9.83 -13.53 -27.58
CA LYS A 207 10.72 -14.05 -28.63
C LYS A 207 11.65 -13.00 -29.20
N GLU A 208 11.19 -11.75 -29.33
CA GLU A 208 11.96 -10.65 -29.93
C GLU A 208 12.94 -9.99 -28.95
N PHE A 209 12.50 -9.77 -27.71
CA PHE A 209 13.21 -8.98 -26.69
C PHE A 209 13.70 -9.81 -25.50
N GLY A 210 13.41 -11.11 -25.48
CA GLY A 210 13.70 -12.01 -24.36
C GLY A 210 12.63 -11.95 -23.27
N SER A 211 12.16 -10.76 -22.88
CA SER A 211 11.09 -10.59 -21.89
C SER A 211 10.16 -9.42 -22.20
N PHE A 212 8.93 -9.48 -21.68
CA PHE A 212 7.97 -8.39 -21.77
C PHE A 212 8.40 -7.19 -20.93
N SER A 213 8.98 -7.45 -19.75
CA SER A 213 9.57 -6.44 -18.88
C SER A 213 10.67 -5.65 -19.60
N ASP A 214 11.63 -6.33 -20.22
CA ASP A 214 12.74 -5.68 -20.91
C ASP A 214 12.23 -4.78 -22.04
N PHE A 215 11.27 -5.26 -22.82
CA PHE A 215 10.63 -4.45 -23.86
C PHE A 215 10.02 -3.15 -23.30
N ILE A 216 9.20 -3.24 -22.25
CA ILE A 216 8.54 -2.06 -21.67
C ILE A 216 9.55 -1.09 -21.08
N TRP A 217 10.49 -1.58 -20.27
CA TRP A 217 11.48 -0.73 -19.61
C TRP A 217 12.43 -0.07 -20.62
N GLN A 218 12.92 -0.80 -21.63
CA GLN A 218 13.73 -0.22 -22.71
C GLN A 218 12.95 0.86 -23.47
N TYR A 219 11.65 0.64 -23.75
CA TYR A 219 10.80 1.63 -24.42
C TYR A 219 10.69 2.92 -23.61
N VAL A 220 10.43 2.79 -22.30
CA VAL A 220 10.33 3.94 -21.39
C VAL A 220 11.65 4.71 -21.33
N GLN A 221 12.80 4.04 -21.25
CA GLN A 221 14.09 4.73 -21.21
C GLN A 221 14.40 5.47 -22.50
N LYS A 222 14.21 4.81 -23.66
CA LYS A 222 14.46 5.43 -24.96
C LYS A 222 13.65 6.70 -25.18
N GLN A 223 12.39 6.72 -24.71
CA GLN A 223 11.55 7.92 -24.81
C GLN A 223 12.06 9.05 -23.89
N LYS A 224 12.51 8.74 -22.68
CA LYS A 224 13.09 9.74 -21.76
C LYS A 224 14.34 10.40 -22.34
N GLU A 225 15.25 9.60 -22.90
CA GLU A 225 16.45 10.12 -23.57
C GLU A 225 16.09 11.07 -24.72
N THR A 226 15.05 10.72 -25.50
CA THR A 226 14.56 11.56 -26.60
C THR A 226 14.03 12.91 -26.09
N GLU A 227 13.24 12.90 -25.01
CA GLU A 227 12.68 14.11 -24.39
C GLU A 227 13.79 15.00 -23.78
N GLU A 228 14.80 14.41 -23.13
CA GLU A 228 15.93 15.16 -22.56
C GLU A 228 16.78 15.84 -23.65
N HIS A 229 17.02 15.17 -24.78
CA HIS A 229 17.73 15.73 -25.92
C HIS A 229 16.95 16.85 -26.63
N GLU A 230 15.62 16.76 -26.71
CA GLU A 230 14.78 17.83 -27.27
C GLU A 230 14.80 19.08 -26.38
N VAL A 231 14.77 18.91 -25.05
CA VAL A 231 14.83 20.01 -24.08
C VAL A 231 16.21 20.66 -24.05
N SER A 232 17.30 19.91 -24.21
CA SER A 232 18.65 20.50 -24.28
C SER A 232 18.82 21.35 -25.53
N ASN A 233 18.33 20.89 -26.69
CA ASN A 233 18.45 21.62 -27.95
C ASN A 233 17.63 22.92 -27.93
N GLN A 234 16.42 22.90 -27.35
CA GLN A 234 15.61 24.12 -27.21
C GLN A 234 16.24 25.17 -26.29
N LYS A 235 16.97 24.75 -25.24
CA LYS A 235 17.71 25.67 -24.37
C LYS A 235 18.94 26.27 -25.06
N GLU A 236 19.62 25.50 -25.92
CA GLU A 236 20.73 26.02 -26.73
C GLU A 236 20.23 27.04 -27.76
N ASP A 237 19.07 26.80 -28.38
CA ASP A 237 18.42 27.74 -29.31
C ASP A 237 17.95 29.02 -28.59
N GLU A 238 17.41 28.92 -27.36
CA GLU A 238 17.05 30.09 -26.54
C GLU A 238 18.28 30.86 -26.02
N GLU A 239 19.38 30.19 -25.67
CA GLU A 239 20.65 30.82 -25.28
C GLU A 239 21.37 31.49 -26.47
N GLU A 240 21.19 30.96 -27.69
CA GLU A 240 21.65 31.59 -28.93
C GLU A 240 20.82 32.83 -29.29
N ILE A 241 19.50 32.82 -29.06
CA ILE A 241 18.61 33.98 -29.24
C ILE A 241 18.84 35.06 -28.17
N THR A 242 19.22 34.70 -26.94
CA THR A 242 19.43 35.66 -25.83
C THR A 242 20.88 36.16 -25.68
N GLY A 243 21.79 35.75 -26.56
CA GLY A 243 23.11 36.39 -26.75
C GLY A 243 24.11 36.22 -25.58
N LYS A 244 24.02 35.15 -24.78
CA LYS A 244 24.92 34.95 -23.63
C LYS A 244 25.82 33.73 -23.78
N LYS A 245 26.73 33.75 -24.76
CA LYS A 245 27.77 32.71 -24.94
C LYS A 245 28.73 32.65 -23.74
N ARG A 246 28.73 31.53 -23.00
CA ARG A 246 29.89 31.10 -22.19
C ARG A 246 30.71 30.07 -22.97
N GLY A 247 32.02 30.26 -22.95
CA GLY A 247 32.99 29.60 -23.83
C GLY A 247 33.00 28.08 -23.77
N ARG A 248 33.05 27.51 -24.98
CA ARG A 248 33.12 26.09 -25.33
C ARG A 248 34.45 25.47 -24.87
N LYS A 249 34.42 24.28 -24.28
CA LYS A 249 35.56 23.34 -24.29
C LYS A 249 35.14 22.08 -25.04
N SER A 250 35.81 21.87 -26.17
CA SER A 250 35.72 20.69 -27.01
C SER A 250 36.41 19.50 -26.34
N SER A 251 35.73 18.36 -26.27
CA SER A 251 36.40 17.06 -26.12
C SER A 251 35.75 16.04 -27.06
N SER A 252 36.62 15.43 -27.83
CA SER A 252 36.42 14.50 -28.94
C SER A 252 35.73 13.20 -28.55
N SER A 253 34.92 12.71 -29.49
CA SER A 253 34.29 11.40 -29.53
C SER A 253 35.31 10.26 -29.63
N SER A 254 35.03 9.15 -28.95
CA SER A 254 35.48 7.83 -29.37
C SER A 254 34.35 6.83 -29.15
N SER A 255 33.93 6.21 -30.25
CA SER A 255 32.92 5.18 -30.33
C SER A 255 33.56 3.83 -30.04
N SER A 256 32.99 3.07 -29.10
CA SER A 256 33.26 1.65 -28.98
C SER A 256 31.95 0.90 -28.78
N SER A 257 31.72 -0.06 -29.68
CA SER A 257 30.61 -0.99 -29.68
C SER A 257 30.81 -2.04 -28.59
N SER A 258 29.80 -2.29 -27.76
CA SER A 258 29.77 -3.44 -26.85
C SER A 258 28.34 -3.97 -26.71
N SER A 259 28.21 -5.28 -26.89
CA SER A 259 26.97 -6.07 -26.85
C SER A 259 26.17 -5.91 -25.55
N PRO A 260 24.83 -6.13 -25.56
CA PRO A 260 24.01 -5.85 -24.39
C PRO A 260 24.06 -7.01 -23.39
N HIS A 261 24.68 -6.74 -22.24
CA HIS A 261 24.38 -7.44 -21.00
C HIS A 261 23.05 -6.94 -20.42
N PRO A 262 22.30 -7.77 -19.66
CA PRO A 262 21.02 -7.36 -19.07
C PRO A 262 21.24 -6.18 -18.10
N PRO A 263 20.37 -5.15 -18.11
CA PRO A 263 20.63 -3.96 -17.33
C PRO A 263 20.44 -4.22 -15.83
N SER A 264 21.42 -3.75 -15.05
CA SER A 264 21.43 -3.76 -13.59
C SER A 264 20.32 -2.89 -13.00
N SER A 265 19.77 -3.35 -11.87
CA SER A 265 18.51 -2.96 -11.24
C SER A 265 18.42 -1.57 -10.59
N SER A 266 19.02 -0.52 -11.16
CA SER A 266 18.90 0.84 -10.60
C SER A 266 18.54 1.83 -11.69
N PHE A 267 17.24 2.04 -11.88
CA PHE A 267 16.72 3.07 -12.77
C PHE A 267 16.06 4.18 -11.95
N PRO A 268 16.54 5.43 -12.03
CA PRO A 268 15.88 6.56 -11.38
C PRO A 268 14.54 6.84 -12.09
N VAL A 269 13.46 6.89 -11.31
CA VAL A 269 12.12 7.20 -11.81
C VAL A 269 11.88 8.70 -11.65
N PRO A 270 11.66 9.47 -12.74
CA PRO A 270 11.39 10.90 -12.64
C PRO A 270 10.06 11.14 -11.94
N SER A 271 10.01 12.19 -11.12
CA SER A 271 8.85 12.53 -10.30
C SER A 271 8.47 14.01 -10.45
N PRO A 272 7.19 14.36 -10.63
CA PRO A 272 6.76 15.75 -10.75
C PRO A 272 6.88 16.44 -9.39
N SER A 273 7.74 17.45 -9.22
CA SER A 273 7.98 18.13 -7.93
C SER A 273 6.76 18.84 -7.32
N SER A 274 5.61 18.81 -8.00
CA SER A 274 4.38 19.49 -7.62
C SER A 274 3.40 18.61 -6.83
N ASN A 275 2.50 19.25 -6.10
CA ASN A 275 1.37 18.60 -5.44
C ASN A 275 0.21 18.28 -6.40
N ALA A 276 0.40 18.49 -7.70
CA ALA A 276 -0.60 18.22 -8.71
C ALA A 276 -0.54 16.76 -9.17
N TYR A 277 -1.69 16.20 -9.51
CA TYR A 277 -1.74 14.89 -10.16
C TYR A 277 -1.21 14.98 -11.59
N LEU A 278 -0.57 13.91 -12.04
CA LEU A 278 -0.18 13.77 -13.45
C LEU A 278 -1.43 13.75 -14.35
N PRO A 279 -1.30 14.22 -15.60
CA PRO A 279 -2.38 14.10 -16.58
C PRO A 279 -2.74 12.64 -16.84
N SER A 280 -3.97 12.43 -17.32
CA SER A 280 -4.48 11.09 -17.66
C SER A 280 -3.83 10.47 -18.90
N THR A 281 -3.06 11.25 -19.66
CA THR A 281 -2.20 10.79 -20.77
C THR A 281 -0.93 11.62 -20.83
N SER A 282 0.07 11.10 -21.55
CA SER A 282 1.40 11.70 -21.77
C SER A 282 1.92 11.29 -23.17
N PRO A 283 2.91 12.00 -23.75
CA PRO A 283 3.58 11.57 -24.99
C PRO A 283 4.08 10.13 -24.92
N LEU A 284 4.77 9.77 -23.83
CA LEU A 284 5.21 8.40 -23.54
C LEU A 284 4.04 7.39 -23.59
N SER A 285 2.94 7.63 -22.87
CA SER A 285 1.81 6.71 -22.87
C SER A 285 1.10 6.63 -24.24
N ASN A 286 1.07 7.72 -25.01
CA ASN A 286 0.49 7.76 -26.35
C ASN A 286 1.31 6.88 -27.31
N ASN A 287 2.63 7.02 -27.27
CA ASN A 287 3.56 6.29 -28.12
C ASN A 287 3.57 4.80 -27.76
N LEU A 288 3.65 4.46 -26.48
CA LEU A 288 3.58 3.08 -26.02
C LEU A 288 2.21 2.44 -26.33
N SER A 289 1.10 3.16 -26.18
CA SER A 289 -0.23 2.69 -26.61
C SER A 289 -0.25 2.36 -28.11
N LYS A 290 0.32 3.21 -28.97
CA LYS A 290 0.39 2.95 -30.42
C LYS A 290 1.22 1.71 -30.71
N GLU A 291 2.37 1.56 -30.05
CA GLU A 291 3.25 0.41 -30.23
C GLU A 291 2.59 -0.91 -29.78
N LEU A 292 1.96 -0.94 -28.61
CA LEU A 292 1.23 -2.11 -28.13
C LEU A 292 0.08 -2.48 -29.08
N LYS A 293 -0.69 -1.50 -29.57
CA LYS A 293 -1.75 -1.75 -30.56
C LYS A 293 -1.21 -2.33 -31.86
N LYS A 294 -0.07 -1.83 -32.34
CA LYS A 294 0.62 -2.33 -33.54
C LYS A 294 1.04 -3.79 -33.38
N ARG A 295 1.38 -4.20 -32.15
CA ARG A 295 1.70 -5.58 -31.76
C ARG A 295 0.48 -6.47 -31.49
N GLY A 296 -0.73 -5.96 -31.68
CA GLY A 296 -1.97 -6.75 -31.57
C GLY A 296 -2.63 -6.73 -30.18
N PHE A 297 -2.13 -5.91 -29.25
CA PHE A 297 -2.79 -5.75 -27.95
C PHE A 297 -4.15 -5.06 -28.09
N GLY A 298 -5.13 -5.53 -27.33
CA GLY A 298 -6.43 -4.89 -27.11
C GLY A 298 -6.52 -4.25 -25.73
N PHE A 299 -7.40 -3.26 -25.59
CA PHE A 299 -7.64 -2.52 -24.33
C PHE A 299 -6.37 -1.85 -23.76
N VAL A 300 -5.52 -1.33 -24.64
CA VAL A 300 -4.30 -0.59 -24.32
C VAL A 300 -4.37 0.85 -24.82
N GLY A 301 -5.47 1.56 -24.52
CA GLY A 301 -5.59 2.99 -24.83
C GLY A 301 -4.62 3.84 -24.01
N SER A 302 -4.30 5.06 -24.45
CA SER A 302 -3.27 5.88 -23.79
C SER A 302 -3.53 6.12 -22.31
N THR A 303 -4.80 6.29 -21.89
CA THR A 303 -5.14 6.46 -20.47
C THR A 303 -4.92 5.19 -19.64
N ILE A 304 -5.18 4.03 -20.24
CA ILE A 304 -4.93 2.72 -19.63
C ILE A 304 -3.40 2.54 -19.49
N VAL A 305 -2.65 2.84 -20.55
CA VAL A 305 -1.19 2.76 -20.54
C VAL A 305 -0.59 3.74 -19.54
N GLN A 306 -1.10 4.98 -19.44
CA GLN A 306 -0.64 5.96 -18.46
C GLN A 306 -0.87 5.48 -17.01
N SER A 307 -1.98 4.79 -16.75
CA SER A 307 -2.29 4.22 -15.44
C SER A 307 -1.39 3.02 -15.14
N PHE A 308 -1.18 2.13 -16.12
CA PHE A 308 -0.23 1.02 -16.07
C PHE A 308 1.21 1.48 -15.78
N LEU A 309 1.69 2.54 -16.46
CA LEU A 309 3.04 3.08 -16.24
C LEU A 309 3.22 3.62 -14.82
N GLN A 310 2.19 4.27 -14.26
CA GLN A 310 2.20 4.73 -12.87
C GLN A 310 2.14 3.57 -11.89
N ALA A 311 1.21 2.63 -12.08
CA ALA A 311 1.04 1.49 -11.20
C ALA A 311 2.28 0.57 -11.17
N GLY A 312 2.91 0.35 -12.33
CA GLY A 312 4.11 -0.48 -12.47
C GLY A 312 5.44 0.22 -12.12
N GLY A 313 5.39 1.45 -11.61
CA GLY A 313 6.56 2.18 -11.13
C GLY A 313 7.51 2.72 -12.21
N MET A 314 7.05 2.83 -13.45
CA MET A 314 7.84 3.40 -14.56
C MET A 314 7.78 4.94 -14.57
N ILE A 315 6.70 5.47 -14.00
CA ILE A 315 6.46 6.89 -13.74
C ILE A 315 6.03 7.02 -12.28
N ASN A 316 6.62 7.96 -11.54
CA ASN A 316 6.18 8.23 -10.18
C ASN A 316 4.96 9.17 -10.20
N GLY A 317 3.78 8.61 -9.97
CA GLY A 317 2.52 9.36 -9.90
C GLY A 317 2.16 9.90 -8.52
N HIS A 318 2.97 9.65 -7.48
CA HIS A 318 2.69 10.14 -6.12
C HIS A 318 2.82 11.67 -6.06
N VAL A 319 1.80 12.33 -5.50
CA VAL A 319 1.85 13.79 -5.27
C VAL A 319 3.00 14.16 -4.32
N GLY A 320 3.53 15.38 -4.43
CA GLY A 320 4.70 15.83 -3.65
C GLY A 320 4.60 15.63 -2.13
N VAL A 321 3.40 15.73 -1.56
CA VAL A 321 3.16 15.51 -0.11
C VAL A 321 3.00 14.04 0.30
N CYS A 322 2.95 13.09 -0.64
CA CYS A 322 2.73 11.67 -0.33
C CYS A 322 4.01 11.01 0.18
N GLU A 323 3.97 10.37 1.34
CA GLU A 323 5.16 9.70 1.91
C GLU A 323 5.64 8.49 1.09
N MET A 324 4.79 7.93 0.22
CA MET A 324 5.17 6.80 -0.65
C MET A 324 6.02 7.23 -1.84
N ARG A 325 6.11 8.54 -2.09
CA ARG A 325 6.81 9.10 -3.24
C ARG A 325 8.28 8.67 -3.30
N GLU A 326 8.99 8.76 -2.17
CA GLU A 326 10.43 8.42 -2.10
C GLU A 326 10.70 6.93 -2.37
N ARG A 327 9.73 6.04 -2.08
CA ARG A 327 9.89 4.61 -2.36
C ARG A 327 9.85 4.28 -3.84
N GLY A 328 9.08 5.05 -4.62
CA GLY A 328 9.00 4.91 -6.07
C GLY A 328 10.24 5.43 -6.80
N GLU A 329 11.04 6.29 -6.17
CA GLU A 329 12.22 6.94 -6.79
C GLU A 329 13.48 6.07 -6.75
N GLY A 330 13.52 5.02 -5.92
CA GLY A 330 14.62 4.07 -5.97
C GLY A 330 14.58 2.96 -4.94
N THR A 331 14.39 1.71 -5.39
CA THR A 331 14.82 0.51 -4.64
C THR A 331 15.32 -0.58 -5.58
N GLY A 332 16.50 -0.35 -6.15
CA GLY A 332 17.40 -1.41 -6.61
C GLY A 332 18.11 -2.17 -5.47
N LYS A 333 17.88 -1.79 -4.21
CA LYS A 333 18.68 -2.23 -3.04
C LYS A 333 18.14 -3.44 -2.28
N GLU A 334 16.94 -3.93 -2.57
CA GLU A 334 16.35 -5.06 -1.82
C GLU A 334 16.77 -6.45 -2.35
N LYS A 335 17.75 -6.52 -3.27
CA LYS A 335 18.31 -7.79 -3.76
C LYS A 335 19.57 -8.27 -3.04
N ASP A 336 20.18 -7.45 -2.17
CA ASP A 336 21.46 -7.78 -1.54
C ASP A 336 21.35 -8.53 -0.20
N LYS A 337 20.16 -8.65 0.39
CA LYS A 337 20.01 -9.32 1.70
C LYS A 337 19.70 -10.82 1.65
N VAL A 338 19.28 -11.37 0.51
CA VAL A 338 18.89 -12.79 0.41
C VAL A 338 20.00 -13.67 -0.20
N LYS A 339 21.09 -13.09 -0.72
CA LYS A 339 22.18 -13.86 -1.35
C LYS A 339 23.35 -14.23 -0.43
N ASP A 340 23.44 -13.66 0.77
CA ASP A 340 24.61 -13.91 1.64
C ASP A 340 24.44 -15.11 2.59
N GLU A 341 23.21 -15.52 2.89
CA GLU A 341 22.97 -16.68 3.79
C GLU A 341 23.28 -18.02 3.12
N GLY A 342 23.14 -18.15 1.79
CA GLY A 342 23.43 -19.40 1.06
C GLY A 342 24.91 -19.59 0.65
N ARG A 343 25.74 -18.54 0.76
CA ARG A 343 27.15 -18.59 0.31
C ARG A 343 28.12 -18.98 1.43
N GLY A 344 27.69 -18.89 2.69
CA GLY A 344 28.46 -19.30 3.86
C GLY A 344 28.54 -20.82 4.04
N GLU A 345 27.46 -21.55 3.77
CA GLU A 345 27.39 -23.01 3.96
C GLU A 345 28.24 -23.78 2.95
N THR A 346 28.21 -23.40 1.67
CA THR A 346 28.96 -24.07 0.61
C THR A 346 30.48 -23.93 0.72
N ARG A 347 30.97 -22.86 1.37
CA ARG A 347 32.41 -22.64 1.60
C ARG A 347 32.92 -23.40 2.84
N ARG A 348 32.08 -23.59 3.85
CA ARG A 348 32.40 -24.36 5.07
C ARG A 348 32.43 -25.87 4.78
N GLU A 349 31.51 -26.35 3.95
CA GLU A 349 31.43 -27.75 3.51
C GLU A 349 32.62 -28.15 2.62
N LYS A 350 33.03 -27.26 1.69
CA LYS A 350 34.21 -27.48 0.83
C LYS A 350 35.54 -27.46 1.58
N ARG A 351 35.62 -26.83 2.75
CA ARG A 351 36.84 -26.79 3.57
C ARG A 351 37.01 -28.08 4.39
N ARG A 352 35.92 -28.63 4.92
CA ARG A 352 35.92 -29.91 5.64
C ARG A 352 36.31 -31.10 4.76
N LYS A 353 35.89 -31.13 3.49
CA LYS A 353 36.27 -32.19 2.54
C LYS A 353 37.72 -32.11 2.02
N LYS A 354 38.46 -31.06 2.36
CA LYS A 354 39.87 -30.89 1.96
C LYS A 354 40.84 -31.21 3.10
N GLU A 355 40.32 -31.40 4.31
CA GLU A 355 41.07 -31.74 5.52
C GLU A 355 40.81 -33.18 5.99
N SER A 356 39.90 -33.92 5.33
CA SER A 356 39.73 -35.37 5.42
C SER A 356 40.35 -36.05 4.20
#